data_AF-D9CIE6-F1
#
_entry.id   AF-D9CIE6-F1
#
_cell.length_a   1.000
_cell.length_b   1.000
_cell.length_c   1.000
_cell.angle_alpha   90.00
_cell.angle_beta   90.00
_cell.angle_gamma   90.00
#
_symmetry.space_group_name_H-M   'P 1'
#
loop_
_entity.id
_entity.type
_entity.pdbx_description
1 polymer ?
#
loop_
_entity_poly.entity_id
_entity_poly.type
_entity_poly.pdbx_seq_one_letter_code
_entity_poly.pdbx_strand_id
1 'polypeptide(L)'
;PYWDWAANSVPPPEVISQTTVSIQVADGTTQTVDNPLYQYTFQPVSDGGFDAPYNAWNTTLRCPDSSDADAQTDPDALVGNPTGTRGTAAAQIKHATYVMLSQTTQWVNFSNHSRDINPSYASSLESIHDQIHNYVGGENGGHMADPTVAGHDPIFFLH
;
A
#
# COMPACT_ATOMS: atom_id res chain seq x y z
N PRO A 1 -6.81 6.07 -12.06
CA PRO A 1 -5.81 6.98 -11.44
C PRO A 1 -4.61 6.13 -11.01
N TYR A 2 -3.44 6.73 -10.78
CA TYR A 2 -2.29 6.06 -10.17
C TYR A 2 -1.81 6.88 -8.97
N TRP A 3 -1.22 6.21 -7.98
CA TRP A 3 -0.58 6.85 -6.85
C TRP A 3 0.91 7.05 -7.13
N ASP A 4 1.30 8.30 -7.36
CA ASP A 4 2.70 8.67 -7.55
C ASP A 4 3.44 8.72 -6.20
N TRP A 5 3.75 7.55 -5.66
CA TRP A 5 4.45 7.39 -4.38
C TRP A 5 5.87 7.99 -4.40
N ALA A 6 6.47 8.17 -5.58
CA ALA A 6 7.78 8.81 -5.74
C ALA A 6 7.68 10.34 -5.66
N ALA A 7 6.57 10.94 -6.12
CA ALA A 7 6.31 12.37 -5.91
C ALA A 7 5.86 12.65 -4.47
N ASN A 8 4.87 11.89 -3.99
CA ASN A 8 4.33 11.94 -2.64
C ASN A 8 3.96 10.53 -2.13
N SER A 9 4.72 10.05 -1.15
CA SER A 9 4.54 8.74 -0.53
C SER A 9 3.33 8.65 0.42
N VAL A 10 2.59 9.74 0.62
CA VAL A 10 1.32 9.74 1.35
C VAL A 10 0.20 9.95 0.35
N PRO A 11 -0.67 8.94 0.11
CA PRO A 11 -1.81 9.09 -0.78
C PRO A 11 -2.81 10.15 -0.27
N PRO A 12 -3.72 10.62 -1.13
CA PRO A 12 -4.77 11.56 -0.73
C PRO A 12 -5.68 10.99 0.38
N PRO A 13 -6.30 11.84 1.22
CA PRO A 13 -7.21 11.41 2.28
C PRO A 13 -8.35 10.49 1.81
N GLU A 14 -8.84 10.69 0.58
CA GLU A 14 -9.85 9.86 -0.08
C GLU A 14 -9.42 8.39 -0.25
N VAL A 15 -8.12 8.10 -0.16
CA VAL A 15 -7.60 6.74 -0.23
C VAL A 15 -7.35 6.20 1.18
N ILE A 16 -6.80 7.01 2.08
CA ILE A 16 -6.16 6.49 3.31
C ILE A 16 -6.89 6.79 4.62
N SER A 17 -7.78 7.77 4.68
CA SER A 17 -8.37 8.22 5.95
C SER A 17 -9.86 8.52 5.91
N GLN A 18 -10.42 8.86 4.74
CA GLN A 18 -11.86 9.07 4.60
C GLN A 18 -12.57 7.70 4.54
N THR A 19 -13.32 7.36 5.58
CA THR A 19 -14.14 6.14 5.62
C THR A 19 -15.41 6.24 4.77
N THR A 20 -15.83 7.46 4.45
CA THR A 20 -16.99 7.77 3.60
C THR A 20 -16.65 8.83 2.57
N VAL A 21 -17.33 8.80 1.42
CA VAL A 21 -17.22 9.81 0.36
C VAL A 21 -18.59 10.34 -0.02
N SER A 22 -18.64 11.58 -0.52
CA SER A 22 -19.86 12.18 -1.04
C SER A 22 -19.91 12.05 -2.56
N ILE A 23 -20.99 11.46 -3.08
CA ILE A 23 -21.22 11.27 -4.52
C ILE A 23 -22.50 11.98 -4.95
N GLN A 24 -22.57 12.38 -6.22
CA GLN A 24 -23.84 12.78 -6.82
C GLN A 24 -24.59 11.54 -7.30
N VAL A 25 -25.86 11.43 -6.92
CA VAL A 25 -26.75 10.37 -7.39
C VAL A 25 -27.60 10.87 -8.57
N ALA A 26 -28.31 9.95 -9.23
CA ALA A 26 -28.96 10.22 -10.51
C ALA A 26 -29.99 11.36 -10.50
N ASP A 27 -30.56 11.70 -9.34
CA ASP A 27 -31.50 12.81 -9.17
C ASP A 27 -30.82 14.19 -8.98
N GLY A 28 -29.48 14.23 -8.99
CA GLY A 28 -28.69 15.45 -8.82
C GLY A 28 -28.41 15.83 -7.37
N THR A 29 -28.94 15.10 -6.39
CA THR A 29 -28.61 15.29 -4.97
C THR A 29 -27.26 14.65 -4.62
N THR A 30 -26.67 15.11 -3.52
CA THR A 30 -25.45 14.52 -2.97
C THR A 30 -25.80 13.52 -1.87
N GLN A 31 -25.20 12.33 -1.93
CA GLN A 31 -25.31 11.30 -0.91
C GLN A 31 -23.93 10.93 -0.37
N THR A 32 -23.84 10.70 0.93
CA THR A 32 -22.65 10.12 1.58
C THR A 32 -22.77 8.59 1.57
N VAL A 33 -21.71 7.93 1.12
CA VAL A 33 -21.61 6.45 1.03
C VAL A 33 -20.29 5.98 1.63
N ASP A 34 -20.21 4.71 1.99
CA ASP A 34 -18.95 4.07 2.41
C ASP A 34 -17.92 4.17 1.28
N ASN A 35 -16.68 4.47 1.64
CA ASN A 35 -15.62 4.68 0.67
C ASN A 35 -15.01 3.35 0.22
N PRO A 36 -15.21 2.92 -1.04
CA PRO A 36 -14.65 1.66 -1.53
C PRO A 36 -13.13 1.69 -1.69
N LEU A 37 -12.48 2.86 -1.60
CA LEU A 37 -11.02 2.99 -1.64
C LEU A 37 -10.38 2.85 -0.25
N TYR A 38 -11.16 3.00 0.83
CA TYR A 38 -10.63 2.95 2.18
C TYR A 38 -10.18 1.54 2.56
N GLN A 39 -11.04 0.54 2.32
CA GLN A 39 -10.77 -0.88 2.57
C GLN A 39 -11.75 -1.76 1.80
N TYR A 40 -11.40 -3.03 1.61
CA TYR A 40 -12.34 -4.06 1.17
C TYR A 40 -12.95 -4.77 2.38
N THR A 41 -14.25 -5.06 2.33
CA THR A 41 -14.98 -5.82 3.36
C THR A 41 -15.34 -7.20 2.80
N PHE A 42 -14.77 -8.24 3.40
CA PHE A 42 -15.01 -9.64 3.01
C PHE A 42 -16.42 -10.09 3.40
N GLN A 43 -16.94 -11.10 2.69
CA GLN A 43 -18.30 -11.62 2.87
C GLN A 43 -18.31 -13.14 3.12
N PRO A 44 -18.22 -13.63 4.37
CA PRO A 44 -17.22 -13.37 5.43
C PRO A 44 -15.83 -13.98 5.11
N VAL A 45 -14.82 -13.73 5.95
CA VAL A 45 -13.48 -14.34 5.81
C VAL A 45 -13.43 -15.84 6.16
N SER A 46 -14.42 -16.33 6.92
CA SER A 46 -14.44 -17.67 7.53
C SER A 46 -14.50 -18.86 6.56
N ASP A 47 -14.52 -18.61 5.24
CA ASP A 47 -14.56 -19.66 4.21
C ASP A 47 -13.22 -20.44 4.07
N GLY A 48 -12.22 -20.11 4.90
CA GLY A 48 -11.00 -20.90 5.07
C GLY A 48 -9.93 -20.67 4.00
N GLY A 49 -10.04 -19.59 3.22
CA GLY A 49 -9.11 -19.28 2.13
C GLY A 49 -7.83 -18.55 2.54
N PHE A 50 -7.74 -18.06 3.77
CA PHE A 50 -6.60 -17.28 4.26
C PHE A 50 -5.92 -17.94 5.46
N ASP A 51 -4.61 -17.72 5.57
CA ASP A 51 -3.83 -18.07 6.75
C ASP A 51 -3.95 -16.97 7.83
N ALA A 52 -3.54 -17.28 9.06
CA ALA A 52 -3.47 -16.28 10.12
C ALA A 52 -2.38 -15.22 9.81
N PRO A 53 -2.59 -13.94 10.17
CA PRO A 53 -3.74 -13.40 10.90
C PRO A 53 -4.94 -13.02 10.00
N TYR A 54 -4.79 -13.06 8.68
CA TYR A 54 -5.80 -12.59 7.72
C TYR A 54 -7.14 -13.33 7.81
N ASN A 55 -7.10 -14.59 8.26
CA ASN A 55 -8.29 -15.40 8.53
C ASN A 55 -9.18 -14.89 9.69
N ALA A 56 -8.73 -13.89 10.46
CA ALA A 56 -9.49 -13.28 11.54
C ALA A 56 -10.05 -11.89 11.19
N TRP A 57 -9.58 -11.28 10.09
CA TRP A 57 -9.91 -9.90 9.74
C TRP A 57 -10.98 -9.82 8.66
N ASN A 58 -12.16 -9.30 8.99
CA ASN A 58 -13.26 -9.17 8.03
C ASN A 58 -13.08 -8.02 7.02
N THR A 59 -11.99 -7.26 7.13
CA THR A 59 -11.66 -6.14 6.25
C THR A 59 -10.18 -6.11 5.96
N THR A 60 -9.78 -5.57 4.81
CA THR A 60 -8.37 -5.30 4.54
C THR A 60 -7.86 -4.23 5.49
N LEU A 61 -6.71 -4.49 6.13
CA LEU A 61 -6.07 -3.58 7.08
C LEU A 61 -4.75 -3.06 6.52
N ARG A 62 -4.52 -1.75 6.72
CA ARG A 62 -3.27 -1.05 6.39
C ARG A 62 -2.60 -0.57 7.67
N CYS A 63 -1.32 -0.84 7.83
CA CYS A 63 -0.57 -0.56 9.05
C CYS A 63 -1.38 -0.91 10.31
N PRO A 64 -1.81 -2.18 10.49
CA PRO A 64 -2.70 -2.50 11.59
C PRO A 64 -2.04 -2.16 12.93
N ASP A 65 -2.85 -1.72 13.91
CA ASP A 65 -2.37 -1.34 15.25
C ASP A 65 -1.85 -2.53 16.08
N SER A 66 -2.26 -3.75 15.72
CA SER A 66 -1.83 -5.02 16.32
C SER A 66 -1.91 -6.16 15.30
N SER A 67 -1.57 -7.38 15.74
CA SER A 67 -1.80 -8.62 14.97
C SER A 67 -2.98 -9.45 15.49
N ASP A 68 -3.76 -8.86 16.41
CA ASP A 68 -4.91 -9.51 17.05
C ASP A 68 -6.14 -9.49 16.13
N ALA A 69 -7.14 -10.31 16.44
CA ALA A 69 -8.34 -10.46 15.61
C ALA A 69 -9.19 -9.17 15.49
N ASP A 70 -9.07 -8.26 16.45
CA ASP A 70 -9.76 -6.97 16.49
C ASP A 70 -8.89 -5.80 16.00
N ALA A 71 -7.72 -6.07 15.42
CA ALA A 71 -6.83 -5.05 14.86
C ALA A 71 -7.57 -4.13 13.87
N GLN A 72 -7.18 -2.85 13.88
CA GLN A 72 -7.73 -1.83 13.00
C GLN A 72 -6.65 -1.21 12.13
N THR A 73 -7.03 -0.69 10.96
CA THR A 73 -6.15 0.17 10.16
C THR A 73 -5.71 1.37 11.00
N ASP A 74 -4.43 1.71 10.97
CA ASP A 74 -3.88 2.93 11.60
C ASP A 74 -3.48 3.95 10.51
N PRO A 75 -4.34 4.95 10.21
CA PRO A 75 -4.03 6.00 9.24
C PRO A 75 -2.86 6.88 9.67
N ASP A 76 -2.68 7.10 10.98
CA ASP A 76 -1.58 7.95 11.48
C ASP A 76 -0.25 7.24 11.31
N ALA A 77 -0.20 5.92 11.55
CA ALA A 77 0.96 5.11 11.21
C ALA A 77 1.22 5.11 9.71
N LEU A 78 0.20 5.10 8.84
CA LEU A 78 0.37 5.12 7.38
C LEU A 78 0.92 6.46 6.86
N VAL A 79 0.41 7.58 7.38
CA VAL A 79 0.92 8.94 7.06
C VAL A 79 2.32 9.10 7.65
N GLY A 80 2.49 8.71 8.91
CA GLY A 80 3.71 8.81 9.69
C GLY A 80 4.23 10.23 9.87
N ASN A 81 5.32 10.35 10.64
CA ASN A 81 6.00 11.62 10.81
C ASN A 81 6.92 11.91 9.60
N PRO A 82 6.76 13.03 8.89
CA PRO A 82 7.60 13.39 7.74
C PRO A 82 9.08 13.65 8.08
N THR A 83 9.44 13.78 9.35
CA THR A 83 10.84 13.85 9.80
C THR A 83 11.35 12.55 10.44
N GLY A 84 10.47 11.55 10.59
CA GLY A 84 10.81 10.24 11.13
C GLY A 84 11.14 9.20 10.05
N THR A 85 11.05 7.92 10.41
CA THR A 85 11.37 6.78 9.53
C THR A 85 10.62 6.84 8.20
N ARG A 86 9.34 7.24 8.20
CA ARG A 86 8.55 7.41 6.97
C ARG A 86 9.02 8.56 6.08
N GLY A 87 9.44 9.67 6.68
CA GLY A 87 10.07 10.77 5.93
C GLY A 87 11.35 10.33 5.23
N THR A 88 12.20 9.59 5.95
CA THR A 88 13.44 9.05 5.37
C THR A 88 13.18 8.05 4.25
N ALA A 89 12.19 7.17 4.44
CA ALA A 89 11.71 6.23 3.45
C ALA A 89 11.22 6.93 2.18
N ALA A 90 10.37 7.94 2.31
CA ALA A 90 9.84 8.71 1.19
C ALA A 90 10.95 9.34 0.34
N ALA A 91 11.99 9.89 0.99
CA ALA A 91 13.14 10.45 0.31
C ALA A 91 13.97 9.36 -0.41
N GLN A 92 14.16 8.20 0.23
CA GLN A 92 14.85 7.06 -0.36
C GLN A 92 14.12 6.52 -1.58
N ILE A 93 12.80 6.34 -1.49
CA ILE A 93 11.93 5.90 -2.59
C ILE A 93 12.04 6.87 -3.77
N LYS A 94 11.90 8.18 -3.52
CA LYS A 94 12.01 9.21 -4.55
C LYS A 94 13.38 9.15 -5.27
N HIS A 95 14.46 9.08 -4.49
CA HIS A 95 15.81 8.98 -5.02
C HIS A 95 16.03 7.68 -5.80
N ALA A 96 15.65 6.53 -5.24
CA ALA A 96 15.78 5.22 -5.88
C ALA A 96 15.02 5.17 -7.20
N THR A 97 13.81 5.73 -7.24
CA THR A 97 12.99 5.82 -8.47
C THR A 97 13.66 6.68 -9.52
N TYR A 98 14.17 7.85 -9.14
CA TYR A 98 14.89 8.72 -10.05
C TYR A 98 16.12 8.03 -10.64
N VAL A 99 16.96 7.42 -9.79
CA VAL A 99 18.16 6.70 -10.24
C VAL A 99 17.78 5.50 -11.11
N MET A 100 16.75 4.75 -10.73
CA MET A 100 16.25 3.60 -11.49
C MET A 100 15.84 4.02 -12.91
N LEU A 101 14.99 5.06 -13.04
CA LEU A 101 14.48 5.55 -14.33
C LEU A 101 15.56 6.23 -15.19
N SER A 102 16.58 6.83 -14.58
CA SER A 102 17.61 7.59 -15.31
C SER A 102 18.87 6.77 -15.65
N GLN A 103 19.17 5.71 -14.89
CA GLN A 103 20.45 5.00 -14.99
C GLN A 103 20.31 3.50 -15.29
N THR A 104 19.13 2.89 -15.12
CA THR A 104 18.96 1.45 -15.35
C THR A 104 18.52 1.19 -16.79
N THR A 105 19.41 0.65 -17.61
CA THR A 105 19.17 0.44 -19.05
C THR A 105 19.00 -1.02 -19.45
N GLN A 106 19.36 -1.96 -18.57
CA GLN A 106 19.24 -3.39 -18.82
C GLN A 106 17.99 -3.95 -18.13
N TRP A 107 17.18 -4.69 -18.89
CA TRP A 107 15.91 -5.25 -18.40
C TRP A 107 16.08 -6.12 -17.15
N VAL A 108 17.13 -6.94 -17.07
CA VAL A 108 17.38 -7.81 -15.92
C VAL A 108 17.61 -7.02 -14.63
N ASN A 109 18.27 -5.86 -14.72
CA ASN A 109 18.52 -4.99 -13.57
C ASN A 109 17.31 -4.10 -13.24
N PHE A 110 16.44 -3.82 -14.22
CA PHE A 110 15.25 -2.99 -14.05
C PHE A 110 14.08 -3.77 -13.47
N SER A 111 13.80 -4.97 -13.99
CA SER A 111 12.48 -5.58 -13.87
C SER A 111 12.19 -6.26 -12.54
N ASN A 112 13.19 -6.91 -11.92
CA ASN A 112 12.96 -7.87 -10.85
C ASN A 112 14.04 -7.82 -9.75
N HIS A 113 13.84 -8.56 -8.66
CA HIS A 113 14.73 -8.64 -7.51
C HIS A 113 15.84 -9.71 -7.66
N SER A 114 15.89 -10.45 -8.78
CA SER A 114 16.95 -11.42 -9.05
C SER A 114 18.23 -10.67 -9.31
N ARG A 115 19.01 -10.47 -8.24
CA ARG A 115 20.33 -9.86 -8.30
C ARG A 115 21.24 -10.73 -9.16
N ASP A 116 21.47 -10.32 -10.41
CA ASP A 116 22.73 -10.67 -11.04
C ASP A 116 23.87 -10.16 -10.15
N ILE A 117 24.96 -10.94 -10.06
CA ILE A 117 26.10 -10.78 -9.13
C ILE A 117 26.87 -9.46 -9.37
N ASN A 118 26.45 -8.67 -10.36
CA ASN A 118 27.03 -7.37 -10.65
C ASN A 118 26.17 -6.27 -10.02
N PRO A 119 26.63 -5.61 -8.93
CA PRO A 119 25.82 -4.62 -8.23
C PRO A 119 25.47 -3.47 -9.16
N SER A 120 24.21 -3.41 -9.59
CA SER A 120 23.64 -2.19 -10.15
C SER A 120 23.69 -1.09 -9.08
N TYR A 121 24.08 0.12 -9.46
CA TYR A 121 24.03 1.29 -8.58
C TYR A 121 22.60 1.75 -8.28
N ALA A 122 21.61 1.17 -8.97
CA ALA A 122 20.20 1.49 -8.86
C ALA A 122 19.40 0.31 -8.26
N SER A 123 18.35 0.63 -7.50
CA SER A 123 17.32 -0.36 -7.13
C SER A 123 16.51 -0.76 -8.36
N SER A 124 16.09 -2.02 -8.45
CA SER A 124 15.14 -2.46 -9.48
C SER A 124 13.72 -1.97 -9.17
N LEU A 125 12.83 -2.05 -10.16
CA LEU A 125 11.41 -1.72 -10.02
C LEU A 125 10.77 -2.56 -8.91
N GLU A 126 10.95 -3.89 -8.95
CA GLU A 126 10.39 -4.81 -7.95
C GLU A 126 10.91 -4.49 -6.54
N SER A 127 12.20 -4.17 -6.38
CA SER A 127 12.73 -3.80 -5.06
C SER A 127 12.15 -2.51 -4.48
N ILE A 128 11.73 -1.56 -5.32
CA ILE A 128 11.05 -0.34 -4.85
C ILE A 128 9.57 -0.62 -4.58
N HIS A 129 8.92 -1.38 -5.45
CA HIS A 129 7.55 -1.90 -5.26
C HIS A 129 7.39 -2.62 -3.92
N ASP A 130 8.30 -3.54 -3.59
CA ASP A 130 8.25 -4.30 -2.34
C ASP A 130 8.33 -3.40 -1.10
N GLN A 131 9.08 -2.30 -1.19
CA GLN A 131 9.14 -1.31 -0.10
C GLN A 131 7.78 -0.62 0.09
N ILE A 132 7.08 -0.25 -1.00
CA ILE A 132 5.74 0.34 -0.91
C ILE A 132 4.74 -0.63 -0.30
N HIS A 133 4.75 -1.90 -0.72
CA HIS A 133 3.96 -2.96 -0.11
C HIS A 133 4.16 -3.05 1.41
N ASN A 134 5.42 -3.10 1.85
CA ASN A 134 5.75 -3.13 3.27
C ASN A 134 5.34 -1.84 4.01
N TYR A 135 5.46 -0.67 3.37
CA TYR A 135 5.05 0.59 3.98
C TYR A 135 3.54 0.68 4.21
N VAL A 136 2.74 0.14 3.29
CA VAL A 136 1.28 0.14 3.43
C VAL A 136 0.82 -0.97 4.38
N GLY A 137 1.45 -2.15 4.33
CA GLY A 137 1.16 -3.23 5.24
C GLY A 137 1.59 -2.95 6.69
N GLY A 138 2.68 -2.21 6.90
CA GLY A 138 3.18 -1.82 8.22
C GLY A 138 3.76 -2.98 9.04
N GLU A 139 4.25 -2.66 10.24
CA GLU A 139 5.06 -3.57 11.07
C GLU A 139 4.27 -4.79 11.57
N ASN A 140 2.96 -4.64 11.77
CA ASN A 140 2.07 -5.72 12.21
C ASN A 140 1.51 -6.57 11.05
N GLY A 141 2.01 -6.39 9.81
CA GLY A 141 1.71 -7.30 8.70
C GLY A 141 0.31 -7.14 8.11
N GLY A 142 -0.13 -5.92 7.81
CA GLY A 142 -1.36 -5.66 7.05
C GLY A 142 -1.35 -6.28 5.65
N HIS A 143 -2.50 -6.26 4.97
CA HIS A 143 -2.72 -7.07 3.77
C HIS A 143 -1.74 -6.74 2.64
N MET A 144 -1.37 -5.46 2.48
CA MET A 144 -0.40 -5.04 1.48
C MET A 144 1.03 -5.58 1.71
N ALA A 145 1.39 -6.08 2.89
CA ALA A 145 2.72 -6.67 3.13
C ALA A 145 2.83 -8.14 2.68
N ASP A 146 1.72 -8.84 2.47
CA ASP A 146 1.73 -10.26 2.10
C ASP A 146 1.21 -10.46 0.66
N PRO A 147 2.05 -10.93 -0.27
CA PRO A 147 1.67 -11.16 -1.67
C PRO A 147 0.46 -12.09 -1.88
N THR A 148 0.15 -12.97 -0.92
CA THR A 148 -0.98 -13.89 -1.00
C THR A 148 -2.34 -13.21 -0.82
N VAL A 149 -2.37 -12.04 -0.18
CA VAL A 149 -3.59 -11.30 0.15
C VAL A 149 -3.57 -9.82 -0.26
N ALA A 150 -2.44 -9.27 -0.68
CA ALA A 150 -2.28 -7.85 -1.03
C ALA A 150 -3.27 -7.39 -2.11
N GLY A 151 -3.59 -8.25 -3.08
CA GLY A 151 -4.53 -7.95 -4.16
C GLY A 151 -5.98 -7.70 -3.71
N HIS A 152 -6.32 -7.94 -2.45
CA HIS A 152 -7.64 -7.61 -1.90
C HIS A 152 -7.77 -6.14 -1.47
N ASP A 153 -6.67 -5.46 -1.16
CA ASP A 153 -6.73 -4.06 -0.72
C ASP A 153 -6.93 -3.12 -1.94
N PRO A 154 -7.92 -2.22 -1.93
CA PRO A 154 -8.14 -1.28 -3.04
C PRO A 154 -6.92 -0.45 -3.45
N ILE A 155 -6.00 -0.14 -2.52
CA ILE A 155 -4.79 0.65 -2.82
C ILE A 155 -3.80 -0.12 -3.70
N PHE A 156 -3.87 -1.45 -3.75
CA PHE A 156 -3.06 -2.31 -4.62
C PHE A 156 -3.16 -1.86 -6.09
N PHE A 157 -4.35 -1.47 -6.53
CA PHE A 157 -4.59 -1.07 -7.93
C PHE A 157 -4.17 0.38 -8.23
N LEU A 158 -3.91 1.18 -7.19
CA LEU A 158 -3.38 2.52 -7.33
C LEU A 158 -1.85 2.52 -7.32
N HIS A 159 -1.26 1.54 -6.63
CA HIS A 159 0.18 1.30 -6.59
C HIS A 159 0.74 1.02 -8.00
#